data_AF-A0A5C7PH68-F1
#
_entry.id   AF-A0A5C7PH68-F1
#
_cell.length_a   1.000
_cell.length_b   1.000
_cell.length_c   1.000
_cell.angle_alpha   90.00
_cell.angle_beta   90.00
_cell.angle_gamma   90.00
#
_symmetry.space_group_name_H-M   'P 1'
#
loop_
_entity.id
_entity.type
_entity.pdbx_description
1 polymer ?
#
loop_
_entity_poly.entity_id
_entity_poly.type
_entity_poly.pdbx_seq_one_letter_code
_entity_poly.pdbx_strand_id
1 'polypeptide(L)'
;RCGPVGTDYEFGFDLVGDSHDYEDDPNVIQVRAQIVDGWRRAELGLGFYWQNVETEYVCQFGFHLLARYRFTGRLAAQWRHSSSAGSCRPNTGRDLLTVSYGF
;
A
#
# COMPACT_ATOMS: atom_id res chain seq x y z
N ARG A 1 26.23 8.23 -14.02
CA ARG A 1 25.68 7.55 -12.81
C ARG A 1 24.87 6.37 -13.31
N CYS A 2 25.23 5.14 -12.96
CA CYS A 2 24.51 3.92 -13.35
C CYS A 2 23.95 3.31 -12.05
N GLY A 3 22.63 3.32 -11.90
CA GLY A 3 21.87 3.01 -10.69
C GLY A 3 20.61 3.88 -10.65
N PRO A 4 19.45 3.40 -10.17
CA PRO A 4 18.19 4.13 -10.28
C PRO A 4 18.29 5.46 -9.53
N VAL A 5 18.13 6.56 -10.28
CA VAL A 5 18.26 7.92 -9.79
C VAL A 5 16.90 8.35 -9.28
N GLY A 6 16.67 8.27 -7.96
CA GLY A 6 15.38 8.61 -7.36
C GLY A 6 14.72 7.48 -6.57
N THR A 7 15.48 6.46 -6.17
CA THR A 7 15.00 5.38 -5.31
C THR A 7 15.14 5.75 -3.82
N ASP A 8 14.03 5.69 -3.11
CA ASP A 8 13.89 5.93 -1.67
C ASP A 8 13.18 4.76 -0.97
N TYR A 9 13.15 4.79 0.36
CA TYR A 9 12.41 3.82 1.19
C TYR A 9 11.22 4.51 1.84
N GLU A 10 10.06 3.85 1.83
CA GLU A 10 8.86 4.31 2.52
C GLU A 10 8.40 3.25 3.53
N PHE A 11 8.14 3.70 4.75
CA PHE A 11 7.49 2.91 5.80
C PHE A 11 6.14 3.55 6.11
N GLY A 12 5.15 2.74 6.42
CA GLY A 12 3.84 3.24 6.77
C GLY A 12 3.04 2.27 7.61
N PHE A 13 1.96 2.80 8.18
CA PHE A 13 0.92 2.01 8.81
C PHE A 13 -0.44 2.49 8.30
N ASP A 14 -1.38 1.58 8.21
CA ASP A 14 -2.76 1.84 7.80
C ASP A 14 -3.70 1.27 8.84
N LEU A 15 -4.74 2.03 9.16
CA LEU A 15 -5.87 1.58 9.96
C LEU A 15 -7.06 1.48 9.02
N VAL A 16 -7.53 0.25 8.81
CA VAL A 16 -8.60 -0.03 7.86
C VAL A 16 -9.70 -0.75 8.63
N GLY A 17 -10.84 -0.09 8.78
CA GLY A 17 -12.02 -0.66 9.44
C GLY A 17 -13.25 -0.41 8.59
N ASP A 18 -14.21 -1.33 8.68
CA ASP A 18 -15.56 -1.11 8.18
C ASP A 18 -16.45 -0.62 9.32
N SER A 19 -17.40 0.28 9.02
CA SER A 19 -18.35 0.80 9.98
C SER A 19 -19.68 0.03 10.01
N HIS A 20 -19.93 -0.86 9.05
CA HIS A 20 -21.22 -1.53 8.88
C HIS A 20 -21.19 -3.01 9.24
N ASP A 21 -20.13 -3.76 8.92
CA ASP A 21 -20.07 -5.21 9.16
C ASP A 21 -18.79 -5.63 9.92
N TYR A 22 -18.77 -5.35 11.23
CA TYR A 22 -17.63 -5.67 12.10
C TYR A 22 -17.40 -7.18 12.31
N GLU A 23 -18.45 -8.00 12.20
CA GLU A 23 -18.35 -9.46 12.37
C GLU A 23 -17.68 -10.12 11.16
N ASP A 24 -17.88 -9.57 9.97
CA ASP A 24 -17.35 -10.11 8.71
C ASP A 24 -16.04 -9.42 8.28
N ASP A 25 -15.85 -8.14 8.62
CA ASP A 25 -14.65 -7.36 8.31
C ASP A 25 -13.95 -6.85 9.59
N PRO A 26 -13.02 -7.63 10.17
CA PRO A 26 -12.29 -7.20 11.36
C PRO A 26 -11.43 -5.97 11.07
N ASN A 27 -11.28 -5.09 12.07
CA ASN A 27 -10.34 -3.97 11.98
C ASN A 27 -8.93 -4.45 11.67
N VAL A 28 -8.39 -3.94 10.56
CA VAL A 28 -7.07 -4.25 10.08
C VAL A 28 -6.11 -3.13 10.44
N ILE A 29 -5.04 -3.50 11.14
CA ILE A 29 -3.82 -2.72 11.27
C ILE A 29 -2.83 -3.34 10.31
N GLN A 30 -2.38 -2.55 9.35
CA GLN A 30 -1.39 -2.98 8.37
C GLN A 30 -0.12 -2.14 8.53
N VAL A 31 1.03 -2.79 8.62
CA VAL A 31 2.35 -2.15 8.56
C VAL A 31 3.01 -2.51 7.24
N ARG A 32 3.72 -1.55 6.65
CA ARG A 32 4.32 -1.71 5.33
C ARG A 32 5.72 -1.11 5.25
N ALA A 33 6.55 -1.75 4.44
CA ALA A 33 7.87 -1.28 4.08
C ALA A 33 8.06 -1.50 2.58
N GLN A 34 8.47 -0.47 1.85
CA GLN A 34 8.57 -0.52 0.40
C GLN A 34 9.72 0.32 -0.12
N ILE A 35 10.22 -0.06 -1.28
CA ILE A 35 11.12 0.74 -2.10
C ILE A 35 10.23 1.56 -3.04
N VAL A 36 10.53 2.84 -3.20
CA VAL A 36 9.80 3.76 -4.07
C VAL A 36 10.79 4.40 -5.03
N ASP A 37 10.51 4.34 -6.32
CA ASP A 37 11.29 4.99 -7.36
C ASP A 37 10.47 6.11 -8.01
N GLY A 38 11.04 7.31 -8.04
CA GLY A 38 10.37 8.53 -8.52
C GLY A 38 10.89 9.01 -9.86
N TRP A 39 9.98 9.30 -10.80
CA TRP A 39 10.28 10.04 -12.02
C TRP A 39 9.36 11.26 -12.19
N ARG A 40 9.95 12.45 -12.09
CA ARG A 40 9.27 13.75 -12.14
C ARG A 40 8.18 13.85 -11.06
N ARG A 41 6.92 13.63 -11.42
CA ARG A 41 5.74 13.70 -10.53
C ARG A 41 5.14 12.32 -10.25
N ALA A 42 5.58 11.29 -10.96
CA ALA A 42 5.10 9.93 -10.82
C ALA A 42 6.08 9.13 -9.95
N GLU A 43 5.55 8.30 -9.07
CA GLU A 43 6.33 7.39 -8.23
C GLU A 43 5.71 6.00 -8.31
N LEU A 44 6.56 4.99 -8.40
CA LEU A 44 6.17 3.59 -8.35
C LEU A 44 6.86 2.95 -7.16
N GLY A 45 6.17 2.07 -6.45
CA GLY A 45 6.76 1.36 -5.33
C GLY A 45 6.41 -0.12 -5.32
N LEU A 46 7.31 -0.90 -4.75
CA LEU A 46 7.14 -2.31 -4.48
C LEU A 46 7.64 -2.57 -3.06
N GLY A 47 6.89 -3.36 -2.30
CA GLY A 47 7.27 -3.70 -0.95
C GLY A 47 6.50 -4.86 -0.37
N PHE A 48 6.53 -4.92 0.95
CA PHE A 48 5.86 -5.94 1.75
C PHE A 48 4.94 -5.27 2.75
N TYR A 49 3.90 -5.99 3.15
CA TYR A 49 3.13 -5.67 4.34
C TYR A 49 3.00 -6.86 5.27
N TRP A 50 2.69 -6.52 6.51
CA TRP A 50 2.09 -7.42 7.47
C TRP A 50 0.81 -6.78 8.03
N GLN A 51 -0.21 -7.58 8.30
CA GLN A 51 -1.44 -7.16 8.96
C GLN A 51 -1.78 -8.06 10.15
N ASN A 52 -2.50 -7.51 11.13
CA ASN A 52 -2.82 -8.21 12.37
C ASN A 52 -3.75 -9.43 12.18
N VAL A 53 -4.62 -9.41 11.17
CA VAL A 53 -5.62 -10.45 10.91
C VAL A 53 -5.63 -10.83 9.43
N GLU A 54 -5.91 -12.09 9.12
CA GLU A 54 -6.24 -12.47 7.74
C GLU A 54 -7.63 -11.93 7.38
N THR A 55 -7.82 -11.59 6.12
CA THR A 55 -9.11 -11.12 5.59
C THR A 55 -9.55 -12.07 4.49
N GLU A 56 -10.80 -11.96 4.03
CA GLU A 56 -11.27 -12.73 2.86
C GLU A 56 -10.54 -12.37 1.55
N TYR A 57 -9.81 -11.25 1.53
CA TYR A 57 -9.10 -10.75 0.35
C TYR A 57 -7.65 -11.21 0.30
N VAL A 58 -6.98 -11.20 1.45
CA VAL A 58 -5.53 -11.34 1.59
C VAL A 58 -5.12 -11.95 2.93
N CYS A 59 -3.98 -12.65 2.93
CA CYS A 59 -3.35 -13.20 4.12
C CYS A 59 -2.56 -12.14 4.92
N GLN A 60 -2.08 -12.54 6.11
CA GLN A 60 -1.37 -11.66 7.03
C GLN A 60 -0.09 -11.05 6.48
N PHE A 61 0.64 -11.76 5.62
CA PHE A 61 1.86 -11.24 4.99
C PHE A 61 1.72 -11.28 3.48
N GLY A 62 2.17 -10.21 2.82
CA GLY A 62 2.08 -10.12 1.37
C GLY A 62 2.91 -8.98 0.80
N PHE A 63 2.62 -8.68 -0.46
CA PHE A 63 3.30 -7.70 -1.27
C PHE A 63 2.44 -6.46 -1.47
N HIS A 64 3.11 -5.31 -1.51
CA HIS A 64 2.51 -4.03 -1.87
C HIS A 64 3.02 -3.54 -3.20
N LEU A 65 2.10 -3.05 -4.02
CA LEU A 65 2.38 -2.17 -5.14
C LEU A 65 1.88 -0.77 -4.80
N LEU A 66 2.64 0.24 -5.22
CA LEU A 66 2.28 1.65 -5.11
C LEU A 66 2.39 2.29 -6.49
N ALA A 67 1.39 3.10 -6.85
CA ALA A 67 1.53 4.15 -7.85
C ALA A 67 1.08 5.47 -7.23
N ARG A 68 1.91 6.51 -7.31
CA ARG A 68 1.61 7.84 -6.77
C ARG A 68 1.85 8.91 -7.82
N TYR A 69 0.98 9.91 -7.83
CA TYR A 69 1.13 11.12 -8.63
C TYR A 69 1.07 12.36 -7.74
N ARG A 70 2.14 13.16 -7.76
CA ARG A 70 2.23 14.44 -7.04
C ARG A 70 1.73 15.57 -7.93
N PHE A 71 0.56 16.11 -7.61
CA PHE A 71 0.01 17.27 -8.33
C PHE A 71 0.78 18.54 -8.00
N THR A 72 1.14 18.70 -6.72
CA THR A 72 1.93 19.81 -6.19
C THR A 72 2.94 19.29 -5.16
N GLY A 73 3.72 20.17 -4.54
CA GLY A 73 4.57 19.80 -3.40
C GLY A 73 3.79 19.39 -2.15
N ARG A 74 2.46 19.56 -2.13
CA ARG A 74 1.58 19.26 -0.99
C ARG A 74 0.48 18.28 -1.32
N LEU A 75 -0.03 18.26 -2.55
CA LEU A 75 -1.18 17.44 -2.95
C LEU A 75 -0.72 16.25 -3.80
N ALA A 76 -1.12 15.04 -3.40
CA ALA A 76 -0.85 13.82 -4.15
C ALA A 76 -2.06 12.88 -4.17
N ALA A 77 -2.18 12.08 -5.23
CA ALA A 77 -3.03 10.90 -5.24
C ALA A 77 -2.14 9.66 -5.27
N GLN A 78 -2.53 8.62 -4.56
CA GLN A 78 -1.89 7.32 -4.61
C GLN A 78 -2.91 6.19 -4.71
N TRP A 79 -2.54 5.19 -5.49
CA TRP A 79 -3.19 3.89 -5.54
C TRP A 79 -2.22 2.86 -4.96
N ARG A 80 -2.75 1.96 -4.14
CA ARG A 80 -2.01 0.83 -3.59
C ARG A 80 -2.77 -0.45 -3.81
N HIS A 81 -2.03 -1.51 -4.10
CA HIS A 81 -2.55 -2.87 -4.22
C HIS A 81 -1.80 -3.78 -3.25
N SER A 82 -2.54 -4.56 -2.47
CA SER A 82 -2.04 -5.59 -1.56
C SER A 82 -2.44 -6.96 -2.07
N SER A 83 -1.51 -7.91 -2.15
CA SER A 83 -1.82 -9.31 -2.45
C SER A 83 -0.74 -10.25 -1.91
N SER A 84 -1.03 -11.55 -1.85
CA SER A 84 -0.02 -12.56 -1.52
C SER A 84 0.79 -13.05 -2.74
N ALA A 85 0.56 -12.48 -3.93
CA ALA A 85 1.14 -12.96 -5.19
C ALA A 85 0.96 -14.48 -5.42
N GLY A 86 -0.11 -15.07 -4.87
CA GLY A 86 -0.43 -16.49 -4.98
C GLY A 86 0.32 -17.40 -4.00
N SER A 87 1.09 -16.84 -3.07
CA SER A 87 1.81 -17.60 -2.03
C SER A 87 0.89 -18.21 -0.96
N CYS A 88 -0.32 -17.67 -0.80
CA CYS A 88 -1.34 -18.20 0.10
C CYS A 88 -2.74 -17.86 -0.43
N ARG A 89 -3.77 -18.53 0.10
CA ARG A 89 -5.17 -18.24 -0.16
C ARG A 89 -5.81 -17.65 1.11
N PRO A 90 -6.68 -16.64 1.01
CA PRO A 90 -7.15 -16.00 -0.22
C PRO A 90 -6.12 -15.04 -0.85
N ASN A 91 -6.26 -14.81 -2.15
CA ASN A 91 -5.40 -13.90 -2.94
C ASN A 91 -6.23 -13.12 -3.97
N THR A 92 -7.40 -12.64 -3.53
CA THR A 92 -8.24 -11.75 -4.33
C THR A 92 -7.55 -10.41 -4.53
N GLY A 93 -6.77 -10.01 -3.53
CA GLY A 93 -6.09 -8.72 -3.49
C GLY A 93 -7.02 -7.63 -2.98
N ARG A 94 -6.42 -6.53 -2.54
CA ARG A 94 -7.15 -5.36 -2.05
C ARG A 94 -6.52 -4.08 -2.59
N ASP A 95 -7.36 -3.21 -3.12
CA ASP A 95 -6.96 -1.90 -3.65
C ASP A 95 -7.38 -0.77 -2.71
N LEU A 96 -6.51 0.23 -2.58
CA LEU A 96 -6.77 1.42 -1.79
C LEU A 96 -6.32 2.67 -2.57
N LEU A 97 -7.29 3.54 -2.86
CA LEU A 97 -7.06 4.84 -3.47
C LEU A 97 -7.15 5.92 -2.40
N THR A 98 -6.14 6.77 -2.29
CA THR A 98 -6.13 7.88 -1.32
C THR A 98 -5.63 9.17 -1.96
N VAL A 99 -6.22 10.29 -1.55
CA VAL A 99 -5.70 11.64 -1.81
C VAL A 99 -5.11 12.18 -0.52
N SER A 100 -3.90 12.72 -0.58
CA SER A 100 -3.19 13.26 0.58
C SER A 100 -2.80 14.72 0.38
N TYR A 101 -2.80 15.46 1.49
CA TYR A 101 -2.34 16.84 1.57
C TYR A 101 -1.30 17.00 2.68
N GLY A 102 -0.11 17.48 2.35
CA GLY A 102 0.95 17.83 3.30
C GLY A 102 0.83 19.27 3.78
N PHE A 103 0.88 19.46 5.10
CA PHE A 103 0.83 20.78 5.74
C PHE A 103 2.20 21.46 5.75
#